data_AF-A0AA89BJ90-F1
#
_entry.id   AF-A0AA89BJ90-F1
#
_cell.length_a   1.000
_cell.length_b   1.000
_cell.length_c   1.000
_cell.angle_alpha   90.00
_cell.angle_beta   90.00
_cell.angle_gamma   90.00
#
_symmetry.space_group_name_H-M   'P 1'
#
loop_
_entity.id
_entity.type
_entity.pdbx_description
1 polymer ?
#
loop_
_entity_poly.entity_id
_entity_poly.type
_entity_poly.pdbx_seq_one_letter_code
_entity_poly.pdbx_strand_id
1 'polypeptide(L)'
;GRRGRPAVLIDEEQINLFQSLNYTVTQMAKHFGCSASTVYSKMYSMGKHQRDKYSAMTAAELDSKVEALQKGFPNAGSVVSTYLTLFYNL
;
A
#
# COMPACT_ATOMS: atom_id res chain seq x y z
N GLY A 1 -31.31 -29.30 -3.38
CA GLY A 1 -30.68 -28.80 -4.61
C GLY A 1 -29.88 -27.55 -4.29
N ARG A 2 -28.59 -27.49 -4.63
CA ARG A 2 -27.78 -26.28 -4.43
C ARG A 2 -27.97 -25.35 -5.63
N ARG A 3 -29.12 -24.68 -5.69
CA ARG A 3 -29.34 -23.57 -6.63
C ARG A 3 -28.89 -22.27 -5.95
N GLY A 4 -27.75 -21.74 -6.39
CA GLY A 4 -27.18 -20.47 -5.91
C GLY A 4 -25.96 -20.07 -6.75
N ARG A 5 -25.60 -18.78 -6.75
CA ARG A 5 -24.38 -18.28 -7.42
C ARG A 5 -23.16 -19.00 -6.82
N PRO A 6 -22.22 -19.51 -7.65
CA PRO A 6 -20.98 -20.08 -7.15
C PRO A 6 -20.27 -19.11 -6.22
N ALA A 7 -19.77 -19.61 -5.08
CA ALA A 7 -19.01 -18.80 -4.15
C ALA A 7 -17.73 -18.29 -4.85
N VAL A 8 -17.45 -17.00 -4.73
CA VAL A 8 -16.21 -16.42 -5.25
C VAL A 8 -15.08 -16.88 -4.32
N LEU A 9 -14.18 -17.70 -4.87
CA LEU A 9 -12.99 -18.12 -4.16
C LEU A 9 -11.96 -17.00 -4.28
N ILE A 10 -11.71 -16.33 -3.17
CA ILE A 10 -10.63 -15.35 -3.03
C ILE A 10 -9.59 -16.02 -2.15
N ASP A 11 -8.42 -16.27 -2.72
CA ASP A 11 -7.30 -16.88 -2.05
C ASP A 11 -6.42 -15.85 -1.32
N GLU A 12 -5.75 -16.28 -0.26
CA GLU A 12 -4.90 -15.40 0.55
C GLU A 12 -3.68 -14.91 -0.24
N GLU A 13 -3.05 -15.77 -1.04
CA GLU A 13 -1.88 -15.41 -1.84
C GLU A 13 -2.23 -14.35 -2.88
N GLN A 14 -3.43 -14.44 -3.46
CA GLN A 14 -3.94 -13.43 -4.39
C GLN A 14 -4.11 -12.07 -3.71
N ILE A 15 -4.64 -12.03 -2.49
CA ILE A 15 -4.75 -10.77 -1.73
C ILE A 15 -3.37 -10.18 -1.45
N ASN A 16 -2.40 -11.00 -1.02
CA ASN A 16 -1.03 -10.55 -0.76
C ASN A 16 -0.38 -9.97 -2.02
N LEU A 17 -0.54 -10.65 -3.16
CA LEU A 17 -0.03 -10.19 -4.45
C LEU A 17 -0.67 -8.86 -4.86
N PHE A 18 -1.99 -8.71 -4.74
CA PHE A 18 -2.65 -7.44 -5.06
C PHE A 18 -2.21 -6.31 -4.14
N GLN A 19 -1.99 -6.58 -2.85
CA GLN A 19 -1.46 -5.61 -1.91
C GLN A 19 -0.03 -5.19 -2.27
N SER A 20 0.86 -6.12 -2.62
CA SER A 20 2.23 -5.79 -3.04
C SER A 20 2.28 -4.98 -4.33
N LEU A 21 1.29 -5.17 -5.21
CA LEU A 21 1.10 -4.37 -6.42
C LEU A 21 0.32 -3.06 -6.19
N ASN A 22 0.09 -2.67 -4.94
CA ASN A 22 -0.60 -1.45 -4.53
C ASN A 22 -2.06 -1.31 -4.97
N TYR A 23 -2.73 -2.40 -5.32
CA TYR A 23 -4.14 -2.36 -5.71
C TYR A 23 -5.03 -1.82 -4.58
N THR A 24 -6.10 -1.14 -4.97
CA THR A 24 -7.21 -0.78 -4.09
C THR A 24 -8.21 -1.93 -4.00
N VAL A 25 -8.99 -1.98 -2.92
CA VAL A 25 -10.03 -3.00 -2.74
C VAL A 25 -11.05 -2.97 -3.88
N THR A 26 -11.37 -1.78 -4.40
CA THR A 26 -12.26 -1.61 -5.56
C THR A 26 -11.68 -2.22 -6.84
N GLN A 27 -10.37 -2.10 -7.06
CA GLN A 27 -9.72 -2.75 -8.21
C GLN A 27 -9.68 -4.26 -8.03
N MET A 28 -9.32 -4.76 -6.84
CA MET A 28 -9.36 -6.20 -6.54
C MET A 28 -10.75 -6.80 -6.77
N ALA A 29 -11.81 -6.10 -6.34
CA ALA A 29 -13.19 -6.52 -6.55
C ALA A 29 -13.54 -6.70 -8.03
N LYS A 30 -13.02 -5.83 -8.91
CA LYS A 30 -13.17 -5.99 -10.38
C LYS A 30 -12.47 -7.23 -10.89
N HIS A 31 -11.26 -7.54 -10.39
CA HIS A 31 -10.53 -8.75 -10.76
C HIS A 31 -11.23 -10.03 -10.29
N PHE A 32 -11.81 -10.03 -9.09
CA PHE A 32 -12.53 -11.17 -8.54
C PHE A 32 -13.98 -11.30 -9.05
N GLY A 33 -14.50 -10.31 -9.78
CA GLY A 33 -15.90 -10.30 -10.23
C GLY A 33 -16.92 -10.23 -9.08
N CYS A 34 -16.56 -9.58 -7.97
CA CYS A 34 -17.39 -9.46 -6.77
C CYS A 34 -17.49 -8.00 -6.28
N SER A 35 -18.21 -7.77 -5.17
CA SER A 35 -18.31 -6.43 -4.58
C SER A 35 -17.10 -6.14 -3.69
N ALA A 36 -16.77 -4.86 -3.51
CA ALA A 36 -15.72 -4.44 -2.58
C ALA A 36 -16.00 -4.90 -1.14
N SER A 37 -17.27 -4.92 -0.72
CA SER A 37 -17.68 -5.45 0.58
C SER A 37 -17.33 -6.93 0.74
N THR A 38 -17.51 -7.74 -0.31
CA THR A 38 -17.10 -9.16 -0.28
C THR A 38 -15.59 -9.29 -0.08
N VAL A 39 -14.80 -8.47 -0.76
CA VAL A 39 -13.34 -8.45 -0.60
C VAL A 39 -12.96 -8.04 0.83
N TYR A 40 -13.55 -6.96 1.37
CA TYR A 40 -13.30 -6.54 2.76
C TYR A 40 -13.64 -7.63 3.78
N SER A 41 -14.81 -8.26 3.67
CA SER A 41 -15.21 -9.34 4.56
C SER A 41 -14.24 -10.52 4.50
N LYS A 42 -13.76 -10.84 3.29
CA LYS A 42 -12.79 -11.93 3.10
C LYS A 42 -11.42 -11.59 3.69
N MET A 43 -10.90 -10.39 3.42
CA MET A 43 -9.65 -9.91 4.00
C MET A 43 -9.71 -9.93 5.53
N TYR A 44 -10.81 -9.47 6.12
CA TYR A 44 -11.01 -9.50 7.56
C TYR A 44 -11.02 -10.92 8.13
N SER A 45 -11.65 -11.88 7.44
CA SER A 45 -11.62 -13.30 7.84
C SER A 45 -10.22 -13.93 7.79
N MET A 46 -9.30 -13.33 7.02
CA MET A 46 -7.89 -13.73 6.93
C MET A 46 -6.98 -12.90 7.85
N GLY A 47 -7.54 -11.99 8.66
CA GLY A 47 -6.75 -11.08 9.50
C GLY A 47 -5.95 -10.04 8.73
N LYS A 48 -6.34 -9.73 7.48
CA LYS A 48 -5.67 -8.73 6.64
C LYS A 48 -6.44 -7.43 6.59
N HIS A 49 -5.73 -6.34 6.66
CA HIS A 49 -6.24 -5.00 6.46
C HIS A 49 -5.63 -4.37 5.21
N GLN A 50 -6.41 -3.51 4.55
CA GLN A 50 -5.92 -2.79 3.37
C GLN A 50 -4.73 -1.87 3.69
N ARG A 51 -4.58 -1.46 4.95
CA ARG A 51 -3.48 -0.62 5.41
C ARG A 51 -2.16 -1.38 5.55
N ASP A 52 -2.19 -2.71 5.62
CA ASP A 52 -0.99 -3.54 5.82
C ASP A 52 -0.03 -3.48 4.63
N LYS A 53 -0.50 -2.99 3.46
CA LYS A 53 0.36 -2.74 2.30
C LYS A 53 1.31 -1.54 2.47
N TYR A 54 1.02 -0.65 3.42
CA TYR A 54 1.88 0.48 3.71
C TYR A 54 2.98 0.08 4.70
N SER A 55 4.14 0.69 4.54
CA SER A 55 5.24 0.52 5.50
C SER A 55 4.81 1.04 6.87
N ALA A 56 5.18 0.31 7.93
CA ALA A 56 5.05 0.78 9.32
C ALA A 56 6.11 1.83 9.70
N MET A 57 6.89 2.31 8.73
CA MET A 57 7.91 3.33 8.94
C MET A 57 7.36 4.58 9.59
N THR A 58 8.12 5.08 10.56
CA THR A 58 7.89 6.38 11.18
C THR A 58 8.27 7.51 10.22
N ALA A 59 7.76 8.72 10.51
CA ALA A 59 8.16 9.91 9.74
C ALA A 59 9.68 10.14 9.79
N ALA A 60 10.30 9.97 10.96
CA ALA A 60 11.75 10.13 11.11
C ALA A 60 12.56 9.12 10.27
N GLU A 61 12.11 7.86 10.17
CA GLU A 61 12.73 6.87 9.30
C GLU A 61 12.54 7.19 7.82
N LEU A 62 11.38 7.76 7.45
CA LEU A 62 11.14 8.23 6.09
C LEU A 62 12.06 9.39 5.73
N ASP A 63 12.16 10.40 6.59
CA ASP A 63 13.02 11.57 6.40
C ASP A 63 14.48 11.14 6.27
N SER A 64 14.94 10.23 7.14
CA SER A 64 16.30 9.68 7.08
C SER A 64 16.60 8.99 5.74
N LYS A 65 15.63 8.24 5.18
CA LYS A 65 15.79 7.60 3.86
C LYS A 65 15.80 8.62 2.73
N VAL A 66 14.95 9.65 2.81
CA VAL A 66 14.91 10.74 1.82
C VAL A 66 16.24 11.48 1.82
N GLU A 67 16.78 11.82 2.98
CA GLU A 67 18.10 12.47 3.09
C GLU A 67 19.22 11.60 2.51
N ALA A 68 19.22 10.30 2.79
CA ALA A 68 20.21 9.37 2.25
C ALA A 68 20.15 9.32 0.71
N LEU A 69 18.94 9.29 0.13
CA LEU A 69 18.75 9.32 -1.32
C LEU A 69 19.23 10.65 -1.93
N GLN A 70 18.91 11.78 -1.30
CA GLN A 70 19.34 13.10 -1.76
C GLN A 70 20.86 13.26 -1.73
N LYS A 71 21.52 12.77 -0.66
CA LYS A 71 22.99 12.74 -0.55
C LYS A 71 23.63 11.84 -1.61
N GLY A 72 22.99 10.71 -1.93
CA GLY A 72 23.47 9.77 -2.96
C GLY A 72 23.28 10.26 -4.39
N PHE A 73 22.29 11.12 -4.64
CA PHE A 73 21.96 11.64 -5.97
C PHE A 73 21.80 13.17 -5.96
N PRO A 74 22.89 13.93 -5.76
CA PRO A 74 22.83 15.38 -5.54
C PRO A 74 22.26 16.18 -6.72
N ASN A 75 22.30 15.62 -7.94
CA ASN A 75 21.82 16.28 -9.16
C ASN A 75 20.46 15.74 -9.63
N ALA A 76 19.86 14.78 -8.91
CA ALA A 76 18.56 14.21 -9.25
C ALA A 76 17.43 15.07 -8.67
N GLY A 77 17.25 16.28 -9.23
CA GLY A 77 15.98 17.01 -9.25
C GLY A 77 15.25 17.19 -7.91
N SER A 78 15.93 17.43 -6.80
CA SER A 78 15.28 18.14 -5.71
C SER A 78 15.52 19.64 -5.92
N VAL A 79 14.46 20.39 -6.22
CA VAL A 79 14.39 21.73 -5.66
C VAL A 79 14.35 21.47 -4.17
N VAL A 80 15.51 21.49 -3.52
CA VAL A 80 15.58 21.50 -2.06
C VAL A 80 14.75 22.71 -1.67
N SER A 81 13.52 22.45 -1.23
CA SER A 81 12.63 23.49 -0.74
C SER A 81 13.41 24.19 0.35
N THR A 82 13.71 25.47 0.14
CA THR A 82 14.67 26.30 0.87
C THR A 82 14.47 26.29 2.40
N TYR A 83 13.34 25.77 2.86
CA TYR A 83 12.99 25.55 4.26
C TYR A 83 13.80 24.43 4.95
N LEU A 84 14.25 23.37 4.25
CA LEU A 84 14.97 22.26 4.91
C LEU A 84 16.42 22.60 5.25
N THR A 85 17.09 23.41 4.42
CA THR A 85 18.49 23.82 4.65
C THR A 85 18.63 24.81 5.82
N LEU A 86 17.57 25.55 6.13
CA LEU A 86 17.57 26.55 7.22
C LEU A 86 17.41 25.94 8.61
N PHE A 87 16.81 24.75 8.74
CA PHE A 87 16.66 24.09 10.05
C PHE A 87 17.93 23.34 10.52
N TYR A 88 18.82 22.96 9.61
CA TYR A 88 20.04 22.22 9.94
C TYR A 88 21.30 23.11 10.15
N ASN A 89 21.15 24.44 10.15
CA ASN A 89 22.23 25.40 10.40
C ASN A 89 21.96 26.33 11.61
N LEU A 90 21.08 25.91 12.54
CA LEU A 90 20.86 26.52 13.87
C LEU A 90 21.03 25.44 14.93
#